data_AF-A0A940A834-F1
#
_entry.id   AF-A0A940A834-F1
#
_cell.length_a   1.000
_cell.length_b   1.000
_cell.length_c   1.000
_cell.angle_alpha   90.00
_cell.angle_beta   90.00
_cell.angle_gamma   90.00
#
_symmetry.space_group_name_H-M   'P 1'
#
loop_
_entity.id
_entity.type
_entity.pdbx_description
1 polymer ?
#
loop_
_entity_poly.entity_id
_entity_poly.type
_entity_poly.pdbx_seq_one_letter_code
_entity_poly.pdbx_strand_id
1 'polypeptide(L)'
;MYRLFFTLLVLATLVSCRESVDEAQVVAQTAQLYYESLLQGRYDEFVGGLDSHVGASKAYDEQLVANAKMFLEQQRTLKGGINSIAVVDAQIDKKRHTADAFLVFTYGDGSSEQVLVPMVERDGVWLMR
;
A
#
# COMPACT_ATOMS: atom_id res chain seq x y z
N MET A 1 -4.90 -33.91 57.83
CA MET A 1 -3.74 -33.19 57.25
C MET A 1 -3.40 -33.91 55.96
N TYR A 2 -3.91 -33.52 54.81
CA TYR A 2 -3.33 -32.47 53.95
C TYR A 2 -4.48 -31.87 53.12
N ARG A 3 -5.11 -30.81 53.65
CA ARG A 3 -5.89 -29.85 52.86
C ARG A 3 -4.86 -28.86 52.28
N LEU A 4 -5.12 -28.34 51.08
CA LEU A 4 -4.25 -27.45 50.30
C LEU A 4 -3.09 -28.14 49.58
N PHE A 5 -3.33 -28.69 48.39
CA PHE A 5 -2.36 -28.67 47.29
C PHE A 5 -3.04 -29.26 46.05
N PHE A 6 -3.82 -28.47 45.31
CA PHE A 6 -3.99 -28.62 43.85
C PHE A 6 -4.81 -27.47 43.24
N THR A 7 -4.72 -26.27 43.80
CA THR A 7 -5.32 -25.05 43.23
C THR A 7 -4.27 -24.33 42.38
N LEU A 8 -3.69 -25.00 41.37
CA LEU A 8 -2.76 -24.34 40.44
C LEU A 8 -2.62 -25.12 39.12
N LEU A 9 -3.70 -25.24 38.34
CA LEU A 9 -3.60 -25.67 36.94
C LEU A 9 -4.76 -25.11 36.09
N VAL A 10 -5.01 -23.80 36.18
CA VAL A 10 -6.04 -23.11 35.38
C VAL A 10 -5.50 -21.87 34.66
N LEU A 11 -4.18 -21.65 34.62
CA LEU A 11 -3.62 -20.49 33.93
C LEU A 11 -2.54 -20.90 32.93
N ALA A 12 -2.67 -20.37 31.71
CA ALA A 12 -1.72 -20.39 30.60
C ALA A 12 -1.82 -21.53 29.58
N THR A 13 -3.00 -21.66 28.95
CA THR A 13 -3.03 -21.96 27.51
C THR A 13 -3.76 -20.84 26.79
N LEU A 14 -3.16 -19.65 26.78
CA LEU A 14 -3.46 -18.67 25.73
C LEU A 14 -2.82 -19.23 24.46
N VAL A 15 -3.62 -19.99 23.71
CA VAL A 15 -3.34 -20.31 22.31
C VAL A 15 -3.19 -18.97 21.59
N SER A 16 -1.95 -18.54 21.40
CA SER A 16 -1.63 -17.41 20.54
C SER A 16 -1.83 -17.88 19.10
N CYS A 17 -3.06 -17.76 18.60
CA CYS A 17 -3.31 -17.73 17.17
C CYS A 17 -2.63 -16.48 16.62
N ARG A 18 -1.36 -16.60 16.23
CA ARG A 18 -0.72 -15.62 15.37
C ARG A 18 -1.39 -15.78 14.00
N GLU A 19 -2.35 -14.92 13.70
CA GLU A 19 -2.85 -14.76 12.33
C GLU A 19 -1.63 -14.45 11.46
N SER A 20 -1.36 -15.29 10.46
CA SER A 20 -0.28 -15.03 9.52
C SER A 20 -0.63 -13.77 8.75
N VAL A 21 0.26 -12.76 8.80
CA VAL A 21 0.10 -11.55 7.99
C VAL A 21 0.08 -11.96 6.52
N ASP A 22 -0.97 -11.56 5.82
CA ASP A 22 -1.05 -11.73 4.37
C ASP A 22 -0.15 -10.68 3.70
N GLU A 23 1.06 -11.11 3.33
CA GLU A 23 2.05 -10.24 2.70
C GLU A 23 1.53 -9.61 1.40
N ALA A 24 0.74 -10.33 0.60
CA ALA A 24 0.17 -9.81 -0.64
C ALA A 24 -0.80 -8.67 -0.36
N GLN A 25 -1.67 -8.85 0.64
CA GLN A 25 -2.58 -7.82 1.10
C GLN A 25 -1.84 -6.57 1.59
N VAL A 26 -0.74 -6.74 2.34
CA VAL A 26 0.08 -5.61 2.81
C VAL A 26 0.67 -4.83 1.62
N VAL A 27 1.24 -5.52 0.63
CA VAL A 27 1.80 -4.87 -0.56
C VAL A 27 0.75 -4.08 -1.32
N ALA A 28 -0.43 -4.68 -1.56
CA ALA A 28 -1.51 -4.02 -2.29
C ALA A 28 -2.06 -2.81 -1.52
N GLN A 29 -2.21 -2.93 -0.20
CA GLN A 29 -2.64 -1.81 0.65
C GLN A 29 -1.59 -0.69 0.70
N THR A 30 -0.30 -1.00 0.71
CA THR A 30 0.74 0.02 0.61
C THR A 30 0.65 0.78 -0.71
N ALA A 31 0.46 0.08 -1.84
CA ALA A 31 0.23 0.73 -3.13
C ALA A 31 -1.01 1.64 -3.11
N GLN A 32 -2.13 1.15 -2.55
CA GLN A 32 -3.35 1.93 -2.37
C GLN A 32 -3.10 3.20 -1.56
N LEU A 33 -2.41 3.09 -0.41
CA LEU A 33 -2.13 4.22 0.48
C LEU A 33 -1.36 5.35 -0.22
N TYR A 34 -0.40 5.03 -1.09
CA TYR A 34 0.29 6.06 -1.85
C TYR A 34 -0.65 6.84 -2.77
N TYR A 35 -1.52 6.15 -3.52
CA TYR A 35 -2.50 6.82 -4.36
C TYR A 35 -3.56 7.57 -3.53
N GLU A 36 -3.96 7.06 -2.36
CA GLU A 36 -4.85 7.79 -1.45
C GLU A 36 -4.21 9.08 -0.94
N SER A 37 -2.91 9.05 -0.59
CA SER A 37 -2.16 10.25 -0.24
C SER A 37 -2.10 11.25 -1.41
N LEU A 38 -1.93 10.77 -2.64
CA LEU A 38 -2.03 11.61 -3.83
C LEU A 38 -3.41 12.28 -3.95
N LEU A 39 -4.50 11.51 -3.82
CA LEU A 39 -5.87 12.05 -3.89
C LEU A 39 -6.19 13.04 -2.76
N GLN A 40 -5.54 12.87 -1.61
CA GLN A 40 -5.69 13.75 -0.44
C GLN A 40 -4.74 14.96 -0.49
N GLY A 41 -4.01 15.15 -1.59
CA GLY A 41 -3.09 16.27 -1.79
C GLY A 41 -1.79 16.18 -0.99
N ARG A 42 -1.50 15.03 -0.38
CA ARG A 42 -0.25 14.74 0.33
C ARG A 42 0.82 14.25 -0.64
N TYR A 43 1.26 15.17 -1.50
CA TYR A 43 2.19 14.86 -2.59
C TYR A 43 3.53 14.34 -2.10
N ASP A 44 4.04 14.82 -0.97
CA ASP A 44 5.32 14.37 -0.42
C ASP A 44 5.28 12.89 0.00
N GLU A 45 4.15 12.41 0.53
CA GLU A 45 3.96 11.00 0.87
C GLU A 45 3.84 10.11 -0.37
N PHE A 46 3.16 10.59 -1.41
CA PHE A 46 3.09 9.89 -2.69
C PHE A 46 4.49 9.79 -3.34
N VAL A 47 5.23 10.91 -3.38
CA VAL A 47 6.58 10.96 -3.95
C VAL A 47 7.57 10.12 -3.14
N GLY A 48 7.49 10.16 -1.81
CA GLY A 48 8.29 9.32 -0.92
C GLY A 48 8.02 7.82 -1.11
N GLY A 49 6.89 7.45 -1.72
CA GLY A 49 6.55 6.10 -2.10
C GLY A 49 7.13 5.62 -3.43
N LEU A 50 7.90 6.44 -4.15
CA LEU A 50 8.49 6.07 -5.45
C LEU A 50 9.95 5.60 -5.27
N ASP A 51 10.34 4.46 -5.86
CA ASP A 51 11.74 3.99 -5.87
C ASP A 51 12.66 5.04 -6.55
N SER A 52 12.13 5.77 -7.54
CA SER A 52 12.86 6.84 -8.24
C SER A 52 13.16 8.06 -7.37
N HIS A 53 12.45 8.25 -6.26
CA HIS A 53 12.73 9.33 -5.31
C HIS A 53 13.98 9.02 -4.45
N VAL A 54 14.32 7.75 -4.25
CA VAL A 54 15.40 7.35 -3.35
C VAL A 54 16.75 7.91 -3.82
N GLY A 55 17.33 8.82 -3.03
CA GLY A 55 18.60 9.49 -3.34
C GLY A 55 18.50 10.59 -4.40
N ALA A 56 17.28 10.98 -4.80
CA ALA A 56 17.06 12.04 -5.76
C ALA A 56 17.28 13.45 -5.17
N SER A 57 17.44 14.43 -6.06
CA SER A 57 17.53 15.84 -5.66
C SER A 57 16.13 16.42 -5.40
N LYS A 58 16.05 17.44 -4.54
CA LYS A 58 14.80 18.18 -4.31
C LYS A 58 14.15 18.72 -5.60
N ALA A 59 14.96 19.18 -6.55
CA ALA A 59 14.46 19.67 -7.84
C ALA A 59 13.77 18.57 -8.66
N TYR A 60 14.18 17.31 -8.48
CA TYR A 60 13.51 16.16 -9.11
C TYR A 60 12.19 15.84 -8.42
N ASP A 61 12.13 15.92 -7.09
CA ASP A 61 10.87 15.74 -6.35
C ASP A 61 9.81 16.77 -6.76
N GLU A 62 10.21 18.02 -6.96
CA GLU A 62 9.31 19.07 -7.48
C GLU A 62 8.73 18.71 -8.86
N GLN A 63 9.50 18.04 -9.72
CA GLN A 63 9.03 17.53 -11.01
C GLN A 63 8.06 16.36 -10.83
N LEU A 64 8.34 15.44 -9.90
CA LEU A 64 7.42 14.33 -9.58
C LEU A 64 6.08 14.85 -9.05
N VAL A 65 6.11 15.84 -8.16
CA VAL A 65 4.90 16.52 -7.66
C VAL A 65 4.13 17.19 -8.81
N ALA A 66 4.83 17.88 -9.72
CA ALA A 66 4.20 18.50 -10.88
C ALA A 66 3.52 17.46 -11.79
N ASN A 67 4.20 16.34 -12.07
CA ASN A 67 3.65 15.24 -12.86
C ASN A 67 2.42 14.61 -12.20
N ALA A 68 2.47 14.42 -10.87
CA ALA A 68 1.36 13.86 -10.12
C ALA A 68 0.11 14.76 -10.18
N LYS A 69 0.29 16.09 -10.08
CA LYS A 69 -0.79 17.07 -10.26
C LYS A 69 -1.37 17.04 -11.68
N MET A 70 -0.50 16.99 -12.70
CA MET A 70 -0.93 16.88 -14.09
C MET A 70 -1.73 15.60 -14.34
N PHE A 71 -1.31 14.48 -13.76
CA PHE A 71 -2.03 13.22 -13.81
C PHE A 71 -3.44 13.34 -13.22
N LEU A 72 -3.59 13.91 -12.02
CA LEU A 72 -4.91 14.10 -11.39
C LEU A 72 -5.83 14.99 -12.23
N GLU A 73 -5.31 16.09 -12.78
CA GLU A 73 -6.09 16.96 -13.66
C GLU A 73 -6.52 16.24 -14.94
N GLN A 74 -5.65 15.41 -15.52
CA GLN A 74 -6.00 14.60 -16.67
C GLN A 74 -7.13 13.61 -16.31
N GLN A 75 -7.05 12.91 -15.17
CA GLN A 75 -8.13 12.02 -14.73
C GLN A 75 -9.43 12.79 -14.47
N ARG A 76 -9.33 14.00 -13.91
CA ARG A 76 -10.48 14.89 -13.67
C ARG A 76 -11.17 15.28 -14.98
N THR A 77 -10.41 15.74 -15.97
CA THR A 77 -10.96 16.18 -17.26
C THR A 77 -11.51 15.03 -18.09
N LEU A 78 -10.84 13.88 -18.11
CA LEU A 78 -11.23 12.77 -18.97
C LEU A 78 -12.32 11.88 -18.38
N LYS A 79 -12.33 11.70 -17.05
CA LYS A 79 -13.16 10.69 -16.37
C LYS A 79 -13.88 11.20 -15.12
N GLY A 80 -13.89 12.51 -14.89
CA GLY A 80 -14.48 13.09 -13.67
C GLY A 80 -13.65 12.87 -12.40
N GLY A 81 -12.41 12.41 -12.52
CA GLY A 81 -11.47 12.22 -11.41
C GLY A 81 -11.56 10.81 -10.83
N ILE A 82 -10.57 10.44 -10.01
CA ILE A 82 -10.60 9.16 -9.29
C ILE A 82 -11.44 9.36 -8.02
N ASN A 83 -12.54 8.64 -7.90
CA ASN A 83 -13.47 8.73 -6.77
C ASN A 83 -13.10 7.76 -5.64
N SER A 84 -12.70 6.53 -5.99
CA SER A 84 -12.28 5.53 -5.00
C SER A 84 -11.25 4.56 -5.58
N ILE A 85 -10.46 3.98 -4.68
CA ILE A 85 -9.46 2.96 -4.99
C ILE A 85 -9.76 1.75 -4.12
N ALA A 86 -9.73 0.55 -4.71
CA ALA A 86 -9.90 -0.70 -3.99
C ALA A 86 -8.74 -1.65 -4.29
N VAL A 87 -8.32 -2.41 -3.28
CA VAL A 87 -7.36 -3.51 -3.44
C VAL A 87 -8.06 -4.73 -4.04
N VAL A 88 -7.41 -5.35 -5.02
CA VAL A 88 -7.79 -6.66 -5.54
C VAL A 88 -6.91 -7.74 -4.91
N ASP A 89 -5.60 -7.65 -5.17
CA ASP A 89 -4.59 -8.62 -4.71
C ASP A 89 -3.17 -8.07 -4.99
N ALA A 90 -2.12 -8.82 -4.63
CA ALA A 90 -0.77 -8.63 -5.16
C ALA A 90 -0.06 -9.96 -5.46
N GLN A 91 0.83 -9.96 -6.44
CA GLN A 91 1.71 -11.10 -6.73
C GLN A 91 3.15 -10.77 -6.37
N ILE A 92 3.71 -11.48 -5.39
CA ILE A 92 5.05 -11.23 -4.87
C ILE A 92 6.07 -12.19 -5.47
N ASP A 93 7.13 -11.63 -6.07
CA ASP A 93 8.37 -12.35 -6.39
C ASP A 93 9.40 -12.13 -5.27
N LYS A 94 9.41 -13.07 -4.32
CA LYS A 94 10.33 -13.05 -3.17
C LYS A 94 11.81 -13.13 -3.56
N LYS A 95 12.14 -13.71 -4.72
CA LYS A 95 13.54 -13.83 -5.16
C LYS A 95 14.07 -12.49 -5.66
N ARG A 96 13.20 -11.69 -6.28
CA ARG A 96 13.55 -10.39 -6.85
C ARG A 96 13.22 -9.23 -5.92
N HIS A 97 12.55 -9.49 -4.78
CA HIS A 97 12.05 -8.45 -3.89
C HIS A 97 11.15 -7.45 -4.64
N THR A 98 10.30 -7.97 -5.53
CA THR A 98 9.34 -7.19 -6.33
C THR A 98 7.95 -7.76 -6.20
N ALA A 99 6.94 -6.95 -6.48
CA ALA A 99 5.57 -7.42 -6.57
C ALA A 99 4.78 -6.63 -7.60
N ASP A 100 3.69 -7.20 -8.10
CA ASP A 100 2.68 -6.47 -8.86
C ASP A 100 1.42 -6.36 -8.01
N ALA A 101 1.07 -5.15 -7.59
CA ALA A 101 -0.17 -4.88 -6.88
C ALA A 101 -1.29 -4.55 -7.88
N PHE A 102 -2.49 -5.07 -7.64
CA PHE A 102 -3.65 -4.88 -8.49
C PHE A 102 -4.70 -4.05 -7.74
N LEU A 103 -4.97 -2.86 -8.25
CA LEU A 103 -5.96 -1.93 -7.71
C LEU A 103 -7.10 -1.73 -8.70
N VAL A 104 -8.30 -1.41 -8.22
CA VAL A 104 -9.40 -0.92 -9.06
C VAL A 104 -9.64 0.55 -8.75
N PHE A 105 -9.52 1.39 -9.76
CA PHE A 105 -9.91 2.79 -9.69
C PHE A 105 -11.33 2.92 -10.19
N THR A 106 -12.19 3.57 -9.41
CA THR A 106 -13.53 3.96 -9.86
C THR A 106 -13.56 5.47 -10.05
N TYR A 107 -14.03 5.89 -11.21
CA TYR A 107 -13.97 7.28 -11.65
C TYR A 107 -15.30 8.01 -11.48
N GLY A 108 -15.27 9.34 -11.55
CA GLY A 108 -16.44 10.21 -11.41
C GLY A 108 -17.47 10.06 -12.54
N ASP A 109 -17.07 9.56 -13.70
CA ASP A 109 -17.96 9.21 -14.82
C ASP A 109 -18.63 7.83 -14.65
N GLY A 110 -18.33 7.11 -13.57
CA GLY A 110 -18.87 5.79 -13.25
C GLY A 110 -18.12 4.62 -13.88
N SER A 111 -17.07 4.87 -14.67
CA SER A 111 -16.19 3.81 -15.17
C SER A 111 -15.27 3.26 -14.08
N SER A 112 -14.80 2.03 -14.25
CA SER A 112 -13.80 1.41 -13.39
C SER A 112 -12.70 0.76 -14.21
N GLU A 113 -11.45 0.86 -13.74
CA GLU A 113 -10.30 0.26 -14.39
C GLU A 113 -9.42 -0.47 -13.38
N GLN A 114 -8.91 -1.63 -13.76
CA GLN A 114 -7.87 -2.32 -13.00
C GLN A 114 -6.51 -1.72 -13.37
N VAL A 115 -5.78 -1.27 -12.36
CA VAL A 115 -4.45 -0.69 -12.46
C VAL A 115 -3.44 -1.66 -11.86
N LEU A 116 -2.42 -2.01 -12.63
CA LEU A 116 -1.25 -2.73 -12.15
C LEU A 116 -0.24 -1.70 -11.64
N VAL A 117 0.17 -1.85 -10.39
CA VAL A 117 1.16 -1.00 -9.73
C VAL A 117 2.39 -1.86 -9.42
N PRO A 118 3.48 -1.73 -10.18
CA PRO A 118 4.72 -2.42 -9.89
C PRO A 118 5.32 -1.92 -8.58
N MET A 119 5.74 -2.83 -7.73
CA MET A 119 6.33 -2.56 -6.42
C MET A 119 7.72 -3.20 -6.31
N VAL A 120 8.58 -2.58 -5.52
CA VAL A 120 9.92 -3.07 -5.15
C VAL A 120 10.15 -2.87 -3.66
N GLU A 121 10.71 -3.85 -2.99
CA GLU A 121 11.07 -3.76 -1.58
C GLU A 121 12.51 -3.25 -1.44
N ARG A 122 12.68 -2.18 -0.65
CA ARG A 122 13.98 -1.63 -0.24
C ARG A 122 14.01 -1.57 1.28
N ASP A 123 14.95 -2.27 1.91
CA ASP A 123 15.15 -2.25 3.36
C ASP A 123 13.86 -2.48 4.18
N GLY A 124 12.98 -3.37 3.69
CA GLY A 124 11.70 -3.70 4.35
C GLY A 124 10.53 -2.75 4.02
N VAL A 125 10.73 -1.79 3.11
CA VAL A 125 9.70 -0.84 2.67
C VAL A 125 9.33 -1.13 1.21
N TRP A 126 8.03 -1.29 0.94
CA TRP A 126 7.52 -1.44 -0.42
C TRP A 126 7.31 -0.08 -1.07
N LEU A 127 8.01 0.16 -2.19
CA LEU A 127 7.95 1.38 -2.99
C LEU A 127 7.36 1.06 -4.37
N MET A 128 6.65 2.01 -4.96
CA MET A 128 6.19 1.97 -6.35
C MET A 128 7.39 2.13 -7.28
N ARG A 129 7.46 1.29 -8.32
CA ARG A 129 8.58 1.23 -9.27
C ARG A 129 8.21 1.80 -10.64
#